data_AF-A0A0G0D743-F1
#
_entry.id   AF-A0A0G0D743-F1
#
_cell.length_a   1.000
_cell.length_b   1.000
_cell.length_c   1.000
_cell.angle_alpha   90.00
_cell.angle_beta   90.00
_cell.angle_gamma   90.00
#
_symmetry.space_group_name_H-M   'P 1'
#
loop_
_entity.id
_entity.type
_entity.pdbx_description
1 polymer ?
#
loop_
_entity_poly.entity_id
_entity_poly.type
_entity_poly.pdbx_seq_one_letter_code
_entity_poly.pdbx_strand_id
1 'polypeptide(L)'
;MWYVYVLQSLKNQNWFYKGSTPDLKRRFIQHSSGEVQSTKAYLPVRLVYYESYLTEKSARLRESNIKKSGSVWKPLMDRIKNSLLT
;
A
#
# COMPACT_ATOMS: atom_id res chain seq x y z
N MET A 1 5.62 14.34 7.87
CA MET A 1 5.10 12.97 8.13
C MET A 1 5.32 12.13 6.89
N TRP A 2 5.58 10.84 7.04
CA TRP A 2 5.72 9.86 5.96
C TRP A 2 4.70 8.75 6.13
N TYR A 3 4.30 8.12 5.03
CA TYR A 3 3.26 7.10 5.02
C TYR A 3 3.75 5.82 4.36
N VAL A 4 3.42 4.67 4.94
CA VAL A 4 3.46 3.37 4.26
C VAL A 4 2.02 3.01 3.93
N TYR A 5 1.77 2.56 2.71
CA TYR A 5 0.42 2.29 2.21
C TYR A 5 0.31 0.98 1.44
N VAL A 6 -0.91 0.44 1.41
CA VAL A 6 -1.29 -0.70 0.59
C VAL A 6 -2.46 -0.32 -0.31
N LEU A 7 -2.29 -0.57 -1.62
CA LEU A 7 -3.38 -0.48 -2.58
C LEU A 7 -3.83 -1.89 -2.97
N GLN A 8 -5.13 -2.07 -3.19
CA GLN A 8 -5.68 -3.32 -3.74
C GLN A 8 -6.27 -3.03 -5.12
N SER A 9 -6.02 -3.92 -6.08
CA SER A 9 -6.71 -3.87 -7.36
C SER A 9 -8.17 -4.29 -7.20
N LEU A 10 -9.08 -3.54 -7.80
CA LEU A 10 -10.49 -3.91 -7.91
C LEU A 10 -10.72 -4.95 -9.01
N LYS A 11 -9.85 -4.99 -10.03
CA LYS A 11 -9.88 -5.99 -11.10
C LYS A 11 -9.33 -7.34 -10.64
N ASN A 12 -8.32 -7.33 -9.78
CA ASN A 12 -7.73 -8.54 -9.20
C ASN A 12 -7.58 -8.36 -7.68
N GLN A 13 -8.58 -8.83 -6.93
CA GLN A 13 -8.64 -8.66 -5.48
C GLN A 13 -7.49 -9.35 -4.71
N ASN A 14 -6.78 -10.28 -5.35
CA ASN A 14 -5.60 -10.93 -4.77
C ASN A 14 -4.31 -10.13 -4.99
N TRP A 15 -4.35 -9.08 -5.81
CA TRP A 15 -3.19 -8.25 -6.10
C TRP A 15 -3.14 -7.01 -5.20
N PHE A 16 -1.97 -6.80 -4.58
CA PHE A 16 -1.71 -5.69 -3.67
C PHE A 16 -0.40 -4.98 -4.02
N TYR A 17 -0.44 -3.65 -4.00
CA TYR A 17 0.74 -2.80 -4.12
C TYR A 17 1.18 -2.30 -2.74
N LYS A 18 2.48 -2.19 -2.52
CA LYS A 18 3.09 -1.72 -1.27
C LYS A 18 4.07 -0.59 -1.56
N GLY A 19 3.88 0.56 -0.94
CA GLY A 19 4.74 1.72 -1.15
C GLY A 19 4.84 2.64 0.05
N SER A 20 5.69 3.66 -0.07
CA SER A 20 5.76 4.77 0.88
C SER A 20 5.89 6.13 0.19
N THR A 21 5.49 7.20 0.88
CA THR A 21 5.43 8.58 0.34
C THR A 21 5.32 9.62 1.46
N PRO A 22 5.83 10.86 1.29
CA PRO A 22 5.52 11.97 2.19
C PRO A 22 4.13 12.57 1.96
N ASP A 23 3.49 12.25 0.83
CA ASP A 23 2.15 12.74 0.45
C ASP A 23 1.31 11.57 -0.08
N LEU A 24 0.40 11.07 0.76
CA LEU A 24 -0.45 9.92 0.46
C LEU A 24 -1.53 10.25 -0.57
N LYS A 25 -2.13 11.44 -0.49
CA LYS A 25 -3.22 11.86 -1.36
C LYS A 25 -2.73 12.02 -2.80
N ARG A 26 -1.64 12.76 -2.99
CA ARG A 26 -1.01 12.92 -4.32
C ARG A 26 -0.59 11.57 -4.89
N ARG A 27 0.06 10.73 -4.09
CA ARG A 27 0.53 9.41 -4.55
C ARG A 27 -0.64 8.50 -4.97
N PHE A 28 -1.74 8.50 -4.22
CA PHE A 28 -2.93 7.74 -4.58
C PHE A 28 -3.54 8.21 -5.91
N ILE A 29 -3.60 9.52 -6.15
CA ILE A 29 -4.07 10.08 -7.42
C ILE A 29 -3.17 9.59 -8.58
N GLN A 30 -1.84 9.67 -8.44
CA GLN A 30 -0.89 9.19 -9.47
C GLN A 30 -1.06 7.70 -9.80
N HIS A 31 -1.31 6.86 -8.80
CA HIS A 31 -1.61 5.45 -9.05
C HIS A 31 -2.93 5.30 -9.79
N SER A 32 -3.99 5.97 -9.32
CA SER A 32 -5.35 5.86 -9.85
C SER A 32 -5.50 6.45 -11.26
N SER A 33 -4.67 7.43 -11.64
CA SER A 33 -4.60 8.02 -12.99
C SER A 33 -3.76 7.21 -13.98
N GLY A 34 -3.10 6.14 -13.53
CA GLY A 34 -2.27 5.29 -14.41
C GLY A 34 -0.89 5.86 -14.73
N GLU A 35 -0.45 6.90 -14.03
CA GLU A 35 0.90 7.48 -14.17
C GLU A 35 1.99 6.55 -13.60
N VAL A 36 1.62 5.63 -12.71
CA VAL A 36 2.58 4.69 -12.11
C VAL A 36 2.55 3.34 -12.83
N GLN A 37 3.65 3.03 -13.54
CA GLN A 37 3.80 1.80 -14.35
C GLN A 37 3.45 0.52 -13.58
N SER A 38 3.87 0.40 -12.33
CA SER A 38 3.67 -0.80 -11.51
C SER A 38 2.21 -1.07 -11.11
N THR A 39 1.34 -0.05 -11.10
CA THR A 39 -0.11 -0.21 -10.87
C THR A 39 -0.94 -0.11 -12.14
N LYS A 40 -0.38 0.41 -13.25
CA LYS A 40 -1.12 0.71 -14.49
C LYS A 40 -1.92 -0.50 -15.02
N ALA A 41 -1.32 -1.69 -15.00
CA ALA A 41 -1.98 -2.93 -15.44
C ALA A 41 -3.05 -3.47 -14.47
N TYR A 42 -3.11 -2.92 -13.25
CA TYR A 42 -3.95 -3.39 -12.14
C TYR A 42 -5.05 -2.40 -11.77
N LEU A 43 -5.27 -1.36 -12.58
CA LEU A 43 -6.36 -0.42 -12.37
C LEU A 43 -7.75 -1.05 -12.62
N PRO A 44 -8.80 -0.55 -11.94
CA PRO A 44 -8.77 0.48 -10.90
C PRO A 44 -8.24 -0.06 -9.56
N VAL A 45 -7.68 0.82 -8.72
CA VAL A 45 -7.15 0.47 -7.38
C VAL A 45 -7.86 1.26 -6.28
N ARG A 46 -7.95 0.67 -5.07
CA ARG A 46 -8.40 1.35 -3.85
C ARG A 46 -7.31 1.35 -2.79
N LEU A 47 -7.25 2.41 -1.99
CA LEU A 47 -6.41 2.47 -0.79
C LEU A 47 -7.09 1.65 0.32
N VAL A 48 -6.43 0.59 0.80
CA VAL A 48 -7.00 -0.32 1.83
C VAL A 48 -6.27 -0.23 3.16
N TYR A 49 -5.10 0.42 3.19
CA TYR A 49 -4.32 0.60 4.40
C TYR A 49 -3.34 1.75 4.27
N TYR A 50 -3.13 2.48 5.36
CA TYR A 50 -1.94 3.29 5.54
C TYR A 50 -1.57 3.40 7.03
N GLU A 51 -0.30 3.70 7.29
CA GLU A 51 0.23 4.06 8.61
C GLU A 51 1.27 5.18 8.46
N SER A 52 1.42 5.99 9.50
CA SER A 52 2.26 7.20 9.47
C SER A 52 3.51 7.07 10.34
N TYR A 53 4.60 7.69 9.87
CA TYR A 53 5.91 7.73 10.52
C TYR A 53 6.46 9.16 10.51
N LEU A 54 7.16 9.54 11.58
CA LEU A 54 7.77 10.88 11.66
C LEU A 54 8.84 11.11 10.58
N THR A 55 9.63 10.07 10.24
CA THR A 55 10.76 10.17 9.32
C THR A 55 10.62 9.27 8.10
N GLU A 56 11.28 9.64 6.98
CA GLU A 56 11.38 8.79 5.79
C GLU A 56 12.02 7.44 6.14
N LYS A 57 13.12 7.47 6.89
CA LYS A 57 13.89 6.28 7.24
C LYS A 57 13.02 5.23 7.92
N SER A 58 12.18 5.63 8.88
CA SER A 58 11.26 4.72 9.56
C SER A 58 10.21 4.13 8.60
N ALA A 59 9.63 4.95 7.72
CA ALA A 59 8.65 4.48 6.72
C ALA A 59 9.28 3.50 5.72
N ARG A 60 10.49 3.80 5.21
CA ARG A 60 11.23 2.94 4.29
C ARG A 60 11.66 1.62 4.92
N LEU A 61 12.13 1.66 6.17
CA LEU A 61 12.47 0.45 6.93
C LEU A 61 11.24 -0.45 7.08
N ARG A 62 10.11 0.14 7.44
CA ARG A 62 8.85 -0.59 7.54
C ARG A 62 8.40 -1.18 6.20
N GLU A 63 8.39 -0.39 5.14
CA GLU A 63 8.05 -0.85 3.79
C GLU A 63 8.92 -2.05 3.38
N SER A 64 10.24 -1.96 3.64
CA SER A 64 11.19 -3.06 3.41
C SER A 64 10.83 -4.30 4.24
N ASN A 65 10.51 -4.15 5.52
CA ASN A 65 10.11 -5.27 6.40
C ASN A 65 8.84 -5.97 5.88
N ILE A 66 7.83 -5.21 5.43
CA ILE A 66 6.61 -5.76 4.83
C ILE A 66 6.90 -6.48 3.51
N LYS A 67 7.85 -5.98 2.70
CA LYS A 67 8.21 -6.59 1.42
C LYS A 67 9.02 -7.88 1.57
N LYS A 68 9.88 -7.96 2.59
CA LYS A 68 10.84 -9.07 2.76
C LYS A 68 10.37 -10.16 3.73
N SER A 69 9.56 -9.84 4.73
CA SER A 69 9.22 -10.77 5.80
C SER A 69 7.75 -11.18 5.78
N GLY A 70 7.51 -12.49 5.60
CA GLY A 70 6.19 -13.09 5.73
C GLY A 70 5.59 -12.94 7.13
N SER A 71 6.40 -12.95 8.19
CA SER A 71 5.94 -12.76 9.57
C SER A 71 5.46 -11.34 9.85
N VAL A 72 5.92 -10.36 9.06
CA VAL A 72 5.44 -8.97 9.12
C VAL A 72 4.23 -8.79 8.19
N TRP A 73 4.28 -9.37 7.00
CA TRP A 73 3.23 -9.22 6.00
C TRP A 73 1.93 -9.93 6.36
N LYS A 74 2.00 -11.18 6.85
CA LYS A 74 0.83 -12.01 7.09
C LYS A 74 -0.15 -11.39 8.10
N PRO A 75 0.27 -10.94 9.30
CA PRO A 75 -0.64 -10.31 10.24
C PRO A 75 -1.25 -8.99 9.72
N LEU A 76 -0.46 -8.20 8.97
CA LEU A 76 -0.97 -6.97 8.33
C LEU A 76 -2.04 -7.31 7.29
N MET A 77 -1.80 -8.32 6.46
CA MET A 77 -2.72 -8.77 5.43
C MET A 77 -4.01 -9.34 6.03
N ASP A 78 -3.92 -10.10 7.12
CA ASP A 78 -5.10 -10.62 7.82
C ASP A 78 -5.98 -9.48 8.35
N ARG A 79 -5.37 -8.44 8.94
CA ARG A 79 -6.10 -7.23 9.34
C ARG A 79 -6.76 -6.51 8.17
N ILE A 80 -6.05 -6.35 7.04
CA ILE A 80 -6.59 -5.72 5.83
C ILE A 80 -7.78 -6.53 5.31
N LYS A 81 -7.64 -7.84 5.17
CA LYS A 81 -8.72 -8.71 4.69
C LYS A 81 -9.94 -8.65 5.60
N ASN A 82 -9.75 -8.70 6.92
CA ASN A 82 -10.86 -8.60 7.87
C ASN A 82 -11.59 -7.25 7.75
N SER A 83 -10.88 -6.15 7.52
CA SER A 83 -11.52 -4.84 7.29
C SER A 83 -12.29 -4.73 5.97
N LEU A 84 -12.07 -5.65 5.02
CA LEU A 84 -12.73 -5.66 3.71
C LEU A 84 -13.94 -6.61 3.65
N LEU A 85 -14.20 -7.39 4.71
CA LEU A 85 -15.35 -8.31 4.81
C LEU A 85 -16.62 -7.64 5.35
N THR A 86 -16.67 -6.30 5.31
CA THR A 86 -17.88 -5.50 5.64
C THR A 86 -18.68 -5.25 4.37
#